data_AF-A0A938JV00-F1
#
_entry.id   AF-A0A938JV00-F1
#
_cell.length_a   1.000
_cell.length_b   1.000
_cell.length_c   1.000
_cell.angle_alpha   90.00
_cell.angle_beta   90.00
_cell.angle_gamma   90.00
#
_symmetry.space_group_name_H-M   'P 1'
#
loop_
_entity.id
_entity.type
_entity.pdbx_description
1 polymer ?
#
loop_
_entity_poly.entity_id
_entity_poly.type
_entity_poly.pdbx_seq_one_letter_code
_entity_poly.pdbx_strand_id
1 'polypeptide(L)' 'MAMNLRLSSKQSEALRKAAKQDGISMHEAALAAIDSYTSRREKRLREAIALVAKEDKELLKRLAQ' A
#
# COMPACT_ATOMS: atom_id res chain seq x y z
N MET A 1 7.46 -13.94 -11.54
CA MET A 1 7.73 -15.09 -10.64
C MET A 1 6.41 -15.60 -10.11
N ALA A 2 6.21 -16.92 -10.00
CA ALA A 2 4.97 -17.49 -9.46
C ALA A 2 5.10 -17.72 -7.95
N MET A 3 4.13 -17.23 -7.18
CA MET A 3 4.04 -17.41 -5.73
C MET A 3 2.68 -18.02 -5.38
N ASN A 4 2.66 -19.14 -4.65
CA ASN A 4 1.43 -19.79 -4.21
C ASN A 4 1.07 -19.30 -2.80
N LEU A 5 -0.02 -18.54 -2.67
CA LEU A 5 -0.53 -18.06 -1.39
C LEU A 5 -1.33 -19.17 -0.69
N ARG A 6 -0.97 -19.50 0.56
CA ARG A 6 -1.78 -20.38 1.42
C ARG A 6 -2.75 -19.52 2.23
N LEU A 7 -3.97 -19.42 1.73
CA LEU A 7 -5.05 -18.69 2.40
C LEU A 7 -5.83 -19.63 3.34
N SER A 8 -6.23 -19.12 4.50
CA SER A 8 -7.27 -19.77 5.30
C SER A 8 -8.61 -19.77 4.56
N SER A 9 -9.55 -20.62 4.99
CA SER A 9 -10.92 -20.65 4.45
C SER A 9 -11.59 -19.27 4.52
N LYS A 10 -11.47 -18.60 5.67
CA LYS A 10 -12.00 -17.24 5.90
C LYS A 10 -11.39 -16.21 4.94
N GLN A 11 -10.07 -16.24 4.73
CA GLN A 11 -9.40 -15.33 3.80
C GLN A 11 -9.81 -15.60 2.36
N SER A 12 -9.97 -16.86 1.98
CA SER A 12 -10.38 -17.26 0.63
C SER A 12 -11.80 -16.78 0.31
N GLU A 13 -12.71 -16.91 1.26
CA GLU A 13 -14.10 -16.44 1.12
C GLU A 13 -14.18 -14.92 1.07
N ALA A 14 -13.45 -14.22 1.95
CA ALA A 14 -13.37 -12.76 1.94
C ALA A 14 -12.82 -12.23 0.61
N LEU A 15 -11.73 -12.83 0.10
CA LEU A 15 -11.13 -12.44 -1.17
C LEU A 15 -12.06 -12.72 -2.36
N ARG A 16 -12.76 -13.86 -2.36
CA ARG A 16 -13.76 -14.19 -3.38
C ARG A 16 -14.91 -13.20 -3.40
N LYS A 17 -15.41 -12.80 -2.22
CA LYS A 17 -16.49 -11.82 -2.09
C LYS A 17 -16.06 -10.46 -2.63
N ALA A 18 -14.86 -9.99 -2.25
CA ALA A 18 -14.30 -8.73 -2.74
C ALA A 18 -14.16 -8.75 -4.27
N ALA A 19 -13.53 -9.80 -4.82
CA ALA A 19 -13.36 -9.96 -6.26
C ALA A 19 -14.71 -9.93 -7.02
N LYS A 20 -15.73 -10.61 -6.48
CA LYS A 20 -17.07 -10.61 -7.07
C LYS A 20 -17.74 -9.23 -7.02
N GLN A 21 -17.54 -8.47 -5.94
CA GLN A 21 -18.08 -7.11 -5.82
C GLN A 21 -17.43 -6.15 -6.81
N ASP A 22 -16.12 -6.31 -7.03
CA ASP A 22 -15.33 -5.47 -7.93
C ASP A 22 -15.40 -5.94 -9.40
N GLY A 23 -16.04 -7.09 -9.67
CA GLY A 23 -16.19 -7.64 -11.01
C GLY A 23 -14.89 -8.19 -11.62
N ILE A 24 -13.90 -8.50 -10.78
CA ILE A 24 -12.56 -8.94 -11.20
C ILE A 24 -12.27 -10.38 -10.77
N SER A 25 -11.18 -10.95 -11.28
CA SER A 25 -10.73 -12.27 -10.85
C SER A 25 -10.22 -12.25 -9.40
N MET A 26 -10.26 -13.39 -8.71
CA MET A 26 -9.63 -13.53 -7.39
C MET A 26 -8.13 -13.23 -7.42
N HIS A 27 -7.46 -13.50 -8.54
CA HIS A 27 -6.03 -13.23 -8.70
C HIS A 27 -5.76 -11.73 -8.77
N GLU A 28 -6.52 -10.99 -9.60
CA GLU A 28 -6.42 -9.52 -9.66
C GLU A 28 -6.73 -8.88 -8.32
N ALA A 29 -7.75 -9.36 -7.60
CA ALA A 29 -8.06 -8.87 -6.25
C ALA A 29 -6.87 -9.09 -5.28
N ALA A 30 -6.16 -10.21 -5.39
CA ALA A 30 -4.97 -10.47 -4.59
C ALA A 30 -3.81 -9.53 -4.95
N LEU A 31 -3.58 -9.28 -6.24
CA LEU A 31 -2.57 -8.32 -6.71
C LEU A 31 -2.89 -6.90 -6.21
N ALA A 32 -4.13 -6.45 -6.37
CA ALA A 32 -4.59 -5.16 -5.89
C ALA A 32 -4.41 -5.00 -4.37
N ALA A 33 -4.62 -6.07 -3.60
CA ALA A 33 -4.37 -6.07 -2.16
C ALA A 33 -2.87 -5.92 -1.83
N ILE A 34 -1.98 -6.57 -2.59
CA ILE A 34 -0.52 -6.43 -2.44
C ILE A 34 -0.08 -5.01 -2.78
N ASP A 35 -0.58 -4.45 -3.89
CA ASP A 35 -0.28 -3.08 -4.31
C ASP A 35 -0.77 -2.07 -3.28
N SER A 36 -1.98 -2.27 -2.73
CA SER A 36 -2.51 -1.44 -1.66
C SER A 36 -1.65 -1.53 -0.39
N TYR A 37 -1.21 -2.73 -0.01
CA TYR A 37 -0.37 -2.92 1.15
C TYR A 37 1.00 -2.23 1.02
N THR A 38 1.63 -2.35 -0.14
CA THR A 38 2.97 -1.78 -0.40
C THR A 38 2.94 -0.27 -0.60
N SER A 39 1.95 0.26 -1.33
CA SER A 39 1.79 1.69 -1.59
C SER A 39 1.45 2.51 -0.34
N ARG A 40 0.73 1.93 0.64
CA ARG A 40 0.38 2.61 1.91
C ARG A 40 1.60 3.06 2.71
N ARG A 41 2.68 2.28 2.71
CA ARG A 41 3.91 2.64 3.43
C ARG A 41 4.60 3.82 2.73
N GLU A 42 4.69 3.75 1.42
CA GLU A 42 5.32 4.77 0.59
C GLU A 42 4.58 6.11 0.66
N LYS A 43 3.24 6.09 0.62
CA LYS A 43 2.40 7.27 0.78
C LYS A 43 2.61 7.94 2.15
N ARG A 44 2.52 7.18 3.24
CA ARG A 44 2.73 7.71 4.60
C ARG A 44 4.13 8.31 4.79
N LEU A 45 5.15 7.65 4.23
CA LEU A 45 6.52 8.16 4.29
C LEU A 45 6.65 9.49 3.54
N ARG A 46 6.12 9.58 2.32
CA ARG A 46 6.12 10.83 1.54
C ARG A 46 5.40 11.96 2.25
N GLU A 47 4.24 11.68 2.85
CA GLU A 47 3.48 12.66 3.62
C GLU A 47 4.27 13.16 4.84
N ALA A 48 4.92 12.26 5.57
CA ALA A 48 5.76 12.62 6.71
C ALA A 48 6.97 13.47 6.28
N ILE A 49 7.66 13.10 5.20
CA ILE A 49 8.78 13.87 4.65
C ILE A 49 8.30 15.27 4.22
N ALA A 50 7.16 15.35 3.53
CA ALA A 50 6.60 16.63 3.09
C ALA A 50 6.22 17.54 4.26
N LEU A 51 5.71 16.96 5.36
CA LEU A 51 5.40 17.70 6.58
C LEU A 51 6.67 18.28 7.20
N VAL A 52 7.69 17.46 7.44
CA VAL A 52 8.98 17.89 7.99
C VAL A 52 9.63 18.94 7.09
N ALA A 53 9.66 18.71 5.78
CA ALA A 53 10.22 19.67 4.81
C ALA A 53 9.50 21.02 4.83
N LYS A 54 8.20 21.04 5.17
CA LYS A 54 7.40 22.26 5.28
C LYS A 54 7.64 22.97 6.62
N GLU A 55 7.57 22.24 7.73
CA GLU A 55 7.69 22.78 9.09
C GLU A 55 9.12 23.27 9.37
N ASP A 56 10.12 22.49 8.98
CA ASP A 56 11.53 22.74 9.27
C ASP A 56 12.27 23.41 8.09
N LYS A 57 11.55 24.00 7.13
CA LYS A 57 12.13 24.54 5.89
C LYS A 57 13.33 25.46 6.13
N GLU A 58 13.23 26.37 7.10
CA GLU A 58 14.34 27.28 7.42
C GLU A 58 15.53 26.56 8.05
N LEU A 59 15.28 25.63 8.97
CA LEU A 59 16.32 24.83 9.61
C LEU A 59 17.07 24.00 8.56
N LEU A 60 16.34 23.30 7.70
CA LEU A 60 16.90 22.50 6.61
C LEU A 60 17.71 23.37 5.64
N LYS A 61 17.27 24.59 5.34
CA LYS A 61 18.02 25.54 4.49
C LYS A 61 19.34 25.97 5.12
N ARG A 62 19.40 26.11 6.44
CA ARG A 62 20.64 26.46 7.17
C ARG A 62 21.59 25.28 7.29
N LEU A 63 21.07 24.06 7.47
CA LEU A 63 21.87 22.83 7.55
C LEU A 63 22.51 22.41 6.21
N ALA A 64 21.96 22.88 5.09
CA ALA A 64 22.48 22.57 3.76
C ALA A 64 23.64 23.49 3.29
N GLN A 65 24.12 24.39 4.15
CA GLN A 65 25.23 25.32 3.88
C GLN A 65 26.58 24.75 4.31
#